data_AF-R7SD27-F1
#
_entry.id   AF-R7SD27-F1
#
_cell.length_a   1.000
_cell.length_b   1.000
_cell.length_c   1.000
_cell.angle_alpha   90.00
_cell.angle_beta   90.00
_cell.angle_gamma   90.00
#
_symmetry.space_group_name_H-M   'P 1'
#
loop_
_entity.id
_entity.type
_entity.pdbx_description
1 polymer ?
#
loop_
_entity_poly.entity_id
_entity_poly.type
_entity_poly.pdbx_seq_one_letter_code
_entity_poly.pdbx_strand_id
1 'polypeptide(L)' 'MCHRQLQCTRFACGHEEPVAENKIDCRSETCRYSCMHPRDCPRCTATCVQW' A
#
# COMPACT_ATOMS: atom_id res chain seq x y z
N MET A 1 0.71 -7.62 0.36
CA MET A 1 -0.33 -6.63 0.03
C MET A 1 0.31 -5.26 -0.05
N CYS A 2 -0.09 -4.43 -1.02
CA CYS A 2 0.28 -3.01 -1.02
C CYS A 2 -0.40 -2.33 0.17
N HIS A 3 0.34 -1.52 0.92
CA HIS A 3 -0.20 -0.81 2.09
C HIS A 3 0.48 0.55 2.24
N ARG A 4 -0.16 1.44 2.98
CA ARG A 4 0.43 2.71 3.39
C ARG A 4 1.12 2.50 4.73
N GLN A 5 2.41 2.79 4.78
CA GLN A 5 3.15 2.86 6.03
C GLN A 5 3.15 4.31 6.48
N LEU A 6 2.48 4.59 7.59
CA LEU A 6 2.51 5.89 8.25
C LEU A 6 3.71 5.90 9.20
N GLN A 7 4.58 6.89 9.02
CA GLN A 7 5.62 7.20 9.98
C GLN A 7 5.05 8.20 10.98
N CYS A 8 4.94 7.78 12.23
CA CYS A 8 4.46 8.62 13.31
C CYS A 8 5.62 9.08 14.19
N THR A 9 5.61 10.35 14.59
CA THR A 9 6.47 10.84 15.66
C THR A 9 5.70 10.72 16.98
N ARG A 10 6.33 10.06 17.95
CA ARG A 10 5.78 9.93 19.29
C ARG A 10 6.32 11.05 20.18
N PHE A 11 5.41 11.83 20.75
CA PHE A 11 5.76 12.93 21.65
C PHE A 11 5.81 12.46 23.10
N ALA A 12 6.46 13.25 23.96
CA ALA A 12 6.60 12.95 25.39
C ALA A 12 5.25 12.83 26.13
N CYS A 13 4.22 13.53 25.66
CA CYS A 13 2.84 13.45 26.15
C CYS A 13 2.10 12.18 25.69
N GLY A 14 2.77 11.29 24.94
CA GLY A 14 2.25 9.98 24.57
C GLY A 14 1.38 9.96 23.31
N HIS A 15 1.08 11.12 22.71
CA HIS A 15 0.41 11.18 21.42
C HIS A 15 1.38 10.86 20.28
N GLU A 16 0.81 10.29 19.22
CA GLU A 16 1.48 9.99 17.96
C GLU A 16 0.86 10.86 16.89
N GLU A 17 1.69 11.60 16.15
CA GLU A 17 1.23 12.37 14.99
C GLU A 17 1.90 11.84 13.72
N PRO A 18 1.15 11.69 12.62
CA PRO A 18 1.71 11.26 11.34
C PRO A 18 2.60 12.36 10.78
N VAL A 19 3.85 12.02 10.48
CA VAL A 19 4.85 12.95 9.94
C VAL A 19 5.16 12.68 8.48
N ALA A 20 5.08 11.42 8.06
CA ALA A 20 5.24 11.05 6.66
C ALA A 20 4.41 9.81 6.30
N GLU A 21 3.99 9.72 5.04
CA GLU A 21 3.41 8.50 4.48
C GLU A 21 4.34 7.90 3.42
N ASN A 22 4.52 6.59 3.47
CA ASN A 22 5.17 5.82 2.43
C ASN A 22 4.20 4.80 1.86
N LYS A 23 4.06 4.77 0.53
CA LYS A 23 3.36 3.67 -0.15
C LYS A 23 4.33 2.52 -0.33
N ILE A 24 4.05 1.41 0.32
CA ILE A 24 4.83 0.18 0.18
C ILE A 24 4.20 -0.65 -0.94
N ASP A 25 4.97 -0.75 -2.01
CA ASP A 25 4.67 -1.60 -3.16
C ASP A 25 4.94 -3.07 -2.81
N CYS A 26 4.01 -3.97 -3.15
CA CYS A 26 4.19 -5.39 -2.89
C CYS A 26 4.79 -6.18 -4.06
N ARG A 27 5.27 -5.49 -5.11
CA ARG A 27 5.98 -6.03 -6.28
C ARG A 27 5.33 -7.24 -6.92
N SER A 28 4.01 -7.23 -6.96
CA SER A 28 3.21 -8.34 -7.46
C SER A 28 2.52 -7.95 -8.75
N GLU A 29 2.65 -8.78 -9.78
CA GLU A 29 1.95 -8.59 -11.05
C GLU A 29 0.45 -8.89 -10.95
N THR A 30 -0.02 -9.48 -9.86
CA THR A 30 -1.44 -9.79 -9.62
C THR A 30 -2.14 -8.78 -8.71
N CYS A 31 -1.38 -7.89 -8.06
CA CYS A 31 -1.94 -6.86 -7.19
C CYS A 31 -2.20 -5.57 -7.97
N ARG A 32 -3.46 -5.15 -8.10
CA ARG A 32 -3.86 -3.91 -8.80
C ARG A 32 -3.07 -2.66 -8.39
N TYR A 33 -2.68 -2.57 -7.12
CA TYR A 33 -2.01 -1.40 -6.56
C TYR A 33 -0.49 -1.46 -6.66
N SER A 34 0.05 -2.58 -7.16
CA SER A 34 1.47 -2.76 -7.37
C SER A 34 1.92 -2.06 -8.64
N CYS A 35 3.11 -1.48 -8.63
CA CYS A 35 3.73 -0.87 -9.79
C CYS A 35 4.09 -1.89 -10.89
N MET A 36 4.20 -3.18 -10.52
CA MET A 36 4.42 -4.27 -11.47
C MET A 36 3.15 -4.73 -12.17
N HIS A 37 1.97 -4.30 -11.72
CA HIS A 37 0.73 -4.71 -12.35
C HIS A 37 0.51 -3.99 -13.68
N PRO A 38 0.25 -4.72 -14.79
CA PRO A 38 0.02 -4.11 -16.09
C PRO A 38 -1.25 -3.25 -16.06
N ARG A 39 -1.16 -2.02 -16.60
CA ARG A 39 -2.27 -1.05 -16.62
C ARG A 39 -3.50 -1.55 -17.40
N ASP A 40 -3.26 -2.35 -18.44
CA ASP A 40 -4.28 -2.91 -19.33
C ASP A 40 -4.46 -4.42 -19.09
N CYS A 41 -4.47 -4.86 -17.83
CA CYS A 41 -4.60 -6.27 -17.52
C CYS A 41 -6.05 -6.76 -17.75
N PRO A 42 -6.29 -7.68 -18.70
CA PRO A 42 -7.64 -8.12 -19.07
C PRO A 42 -8.28 -9.06 -18.04
N ARG A 43 -7.55 -9.46 -16.99
CA ARG A 43 -7.96 -10.48 -15.99
C ARG A 43 -8.03 -9.96 -14.55
N CYS A 44 -7.93 -8.65 -14.31
CA CYS A 44 -7.91 -8.06 -12.96
C CYS A 44 -9.11 -8.41 -12.08
N THR A 45 -10.28 -8.63 -12.66
CA THR A 45 -11.54 -8.76 -11.93
C THR A 45 -11.62 -10.01 -11.06
N ALA A 46 -10.83 -11.06 -11.36
CA ALA A 46 -10.87 -12.32 -10.63
C ALA A 46 -9.77 -12.47 -9.56
N THR A 47 -8.58 -11.88 -9.75
CA THR A 47 -7.42 -12.08 -8.86
C THR A 47 -7.10 -10.89 -7.97
N CYS A 48 -7.77 -9.73 -8.16
CA CYS A 48 -7.53 -8.54 -7.34
C CYS A 48 -8.46 -8.43 -6.13
N VAL A 49 -9.00 -9.54 -5.62
CA VAL A 49 -9.68 -9.56 -4.31
C VAL A 49 -8.61 -9.34 -3.23
N GLN A 50 -8.66 -8.17 -2.59
CA GLN A 50 -7.86 -7.89 -1.41
C GLN A 50 -8.73 -8.11 -0.18
N TRP A 51 -8.27 -8.99 0.72
CA TRP A 51 -8.85 -9.22 2.04
C TRP A 51 -8.24 -8.27 3.06
#